data_AF-A0AAV2BLA9-F1
#
_entry.id   AF-A0AAV2BLA9-F1
#
_cell.length_a   1.000
_cell.length_b   1.000
_cell.length_c   1.000
_cell.angle_alpha   90.00
_cell.angle_beta   90.00
_cell.angle_gamma   90.00
#
_symmetry.space_group_name_H-M   'P 1'
#
loop_
_entity.id
_entity.type
_entity.pdbx_description
1 polymer ?
#
loop_
_entity_poly.entity_id
_entity_poly.type
_entity_poly.pdbx_seq_one_letter_code
_entity_poly.pdbx_strand_id
1 'polypeptide(L)' 'MGAYKYMQELWRKKQSDVMKFLLRTRCWYYRQLNTVHRAPRPTRPDKARRLGYRAKQGDMLYTA' A
#
# COMPACT_ATOMS: atom_id res chain seq x y z
N MET A 1 19.06 -10.86 -1.09
CA MET A 1 17.72 -10.46 -1.57
C MET A 1 17.05 -9.58 -0.52
N GLY A 2 16.61 -8.37 -0.85
CA GLY A 2 15.98 -7.46 0.11
C GLY A 2 14.48 -7.69 0.27
N ALA A 3 13.92 -7.36 1.43
CA ALA A 3 12.48 -7.50 1.75
C ALA A 3 11.56 -6.90 0.68
N TYR A 4 11.93 -5.76 0.09
CA TYR A 4 11.15 -5.10 -0.96
C TYR A 4 11.00 -5.92 -2.25
N LYS A 5 11.93 -6.85 -2.54
CA LYS A 5 11.83 -7.73 -3.71
C LYS A 5 10.72 -8.77 -3.52
N TYR A 6 10.62 -9.38 -2.34
CA TYR A 6 9.52 -10.29 -1.99
C TYR A 6 8.18 -9.58 -1.99
N MET A 7 8.11 -8.35 -1.45
CA MET A 7 6.89 -7.53 -1.51
C MET A 7 6.46 -7.30 -2.96
N GLN A 8 7.40 -6.96 -3.85
CA GLN A 8 7.10 -6.77 -5.27
C GLN A 8 6.57 -8.05 -5.93
N GLU A 9 7.15 -9.20 -5.64
CA GLU A 9 6.71 -10.49 -6.18
C GLU A 9 5.30 -10.87 -5.71
N LEU A 10 4.99 -10.63 -4.44
CA LEU A 10 3.63 -10.81 -3.91
C LEU A 10 2.62 -9.93 -4.67
N TRP A 11 2.96 -8.66 -4.90
CA TRP A 11 2.11 -7.73 -5.65
C TRP A 11 2.00 -8.04 -7.15
N ARG A 12 2.92 -8.82 -7.72
CA ARG A 12 2.78 -9.36 -9.09
C ARG A 12 1.75 -10.48 -9.14
N LYS A 13 1.64 -11.29 -8.08
CA LYS A 13 0.69 -12.41 -7.96
C LYS A 13 -0.63 -12.00 -7.29
N LYS A 14 -1.34 -11.03 -7.87
CA LYS A 14 -2.60 -10.49 -7.30
C LYS A 14 -3.74 -11.50 -7.18
N GLN A 15 -3.71 -12.58 -7.97
CA GLN A 15 -4.74 -13.62 -7.96
C GLN A 15 -4.55 -14.66 -6.84
N SER A 16 -3.43 -14.63 -6.13
CA SER A 16 -3.22 -15.50 -4.97
C SER A 16 -4.29 -15.25 -3.91
N ASP A 17 -4.69 -16.30 -3.19
CA ASP A 17 -5.76 -16.21 -2.19
C ASP A 17 -5.43 -15.26 -1.05
N VAL A 18 -4.16 -15.23 -0.65
CA VAL A 18 -3.63 -14.27 0.33
C VAL A 18 -3.89 -12.84 -0.15
N MET A 19 -3.60 -12.53 -1.42
CA MET A 19 -3.72 -11.17 -1.90
C MET A 19 -5.16 -10.76 -2.18
N LYS A 20 -6.01 -11.70 -2.64
CA LYS A 20 -7.45 -11.49 -2.75
C LYS A 20 -8.07 -11.18 -1.39
N PHE A 21 -7.72 -11.93 -0.36
CA PHE A 21 -8.18 -11.69 1.02
C PHE A 21 -7.75 -10.30 1.50
N LEU A 22 -6.46 -9.98 1.37
CA LEU A 22 -5.90 -8.69 1.82
C LEU A 22 -6.54 -7.50 1.10
N LEU A 23 -6.78 -7.61 -0.21
CA LEU A 23 -7.43 -6.56 -1.00
C LEU A 23 -8.91 -6.40 -0.64
N ARG A 24 -9.63 -7.51 -0.42
CA ARG A 24 -11.04 -7.47 -0.01
C ARG A 24 -11.22 -6.73 1.31
N THR A 25 -10.43 -7.09 2.33
CA THR A 25 -10.48 -6.45 3.65
C THR A 25 -10.10 -4.96 3.57
N ARG A 26 -9.10 -4.61 2.76
CA ARG A 26 -8.71 -3.21 2.56
C ARG A 26 -9.78 -2.39 1.84
N CYS A 27 -10.39 -2.93 0.79
CA CYS A 27 -11.47 -2.26 0.09
C CYS A 27 -12.66 -1.98 1.02
N TRP A 28 -12.99 -2.92 1.92
CA TRP A 28 -14.03 -2.70 2.92
C TRP A 28 -13.66 -1.56 3.89
N TYR A 29 -12.43 -1.57 4.42
CA TYR A 29 -11.94 -0.49 5.29
C TYR A 29 -11.97 0.88 4.61
N TYR A 30 -11.52 0.99 3.36
CA TYR A 30 -11.52 2.26 2.63
C TYR A 30 -12.91 2.81 2.34
N ARG A 31 -13.94 1.96 2.22
CA ARG A 31 -15.33 2.41 2.04
C ARG A 31 -15.90 3.12 3.28
N GLN A 32 -15.31 2.90 4.46
CA GLN A 32 -15.73 3.58 5.69
C GLN A 32 -15.04 4.93 5.88
N LEU A 33 -13.97 5.21 5.13
CA LEU A 33 -13.24 6.46 5.20
C LEU A 33 -13.82 7.51 4.24
N ASN A 34 -13.51 8.77 4.50
CA ASN A 34 -13.84 9.88 3.61
C ASN A 34 -13.14 9.73 2.25
N THR A 35 -13.73 10.32 1.21
CA THR A 35 -13.22 10.29 -0.17
C THR A 35 -11.75 10.68 -0.29
N VAL A 36 -11.28 11.62 0.53
CA VAL A 36 -9.86 11.93 0.65
C VAL A 36 -9.49 11.87 2.12
N HIS A 37 -8.56 10.97 2.45
CA HIS A 37 -8.09 10.77 3.82
C HIS A 37 -6.56 10.71 3.87
N ARG A 38 -5.95 11.30 4.90
CA ARG A 38 -4.51 11.28 5.11
C ARG A 38 -4.06 9.96 5.70
N ALA A 39 -3.28 9.18 4.95
CA ALA A 39 -2.74 7.92 5.44
C ALA A 39 -1.42 8.15 6.22
N PRO A 40 -1.26 7.60 7.43
CA PRO A 40 -0.03 7.77 8.22
C PRO A 40 1.17 7.01 7.63
N ARG A 41 0.93 5.93 6.87
CA ARG A 41 1.96 5.11 6.24
C ARG A 41 1.49 4.60 4.88
N PRO A 42 2.40 4.37 3.92
CA PRO A 42 2.04 3.80 2.64
C PRO A 42 1.59 2.34 2.76
N THR A 43 0.42 2.04 2.21
CA THR A 43 -0.11 0.68 2.07
C THR A 43 0.83 -0.24 1.28
N ARG A 44 1.63 0.34 0.38
CA ARG A 44 2.63 -0.35 -0.45
C ARG A 44 3.99 0.37 -0.40
N PRO A 45 4.84 0.06 0.58
CA PRO A 45 6.12 0.76 0.76
C PRO A 45 7.12 0.49 -0.37
N ASP A 46 7.11 -0.70 -0.99
CA ASP A 46 7.99 -1.05 -2.12
C ASP A 46 7.72 -0.21 -3.38
N LYS A 47 6.46 0.17 -3.62
CA LYS A 47 6.06 1.04 -4.73
C LYS A 47 6.27 2.51 -4.37
N ALA A 48 5.87 2.91 -3.16
CA ALA A 48 6.04 4.28 -2.69
C ALA A 48 7.51 4.71 -2.78
N ARG A 49 8.45 3.86 -2.35
CA ARG A 49 9.88 4.16 -2.37
C ARG A 49 10.46 4.31 -3.78
N ARG A 50 9.91 3.59 -4.77
CA ARG A 50 10.26 3.78 -6.20
C ARG A 50 9.72 5.08 -6.78
N LEU A 51 8.59 5.54 -6.26
CA LEU A 51 7.97 6.82 -6.63
C LEU A 51 8.61 8.01 -5.89
N GLY A 52 9.66 7.78 -5.10
CA GLY A 52 10.40 8.85 -4.41
C GLY A 52 9.98 9.11 -2.97
N TYR A 53 8.98 8.39 -2.43
CA TYR A 53 8.59 8.52 -1.01
C TYR A 53 9.77 8.18 -0.09
N ARG A 54 10.04 9.08 0.86
CA ARG A 54 10.98 8.84 1.95
C ARG A 54 10.23 8.93 3.28
N ALA A 55 10.66 8.12 4.26
CA ALA A 55 10.13 8.22 5.62
C ALA A 55 10.81 9.39 6.34
N LYS A 56 10.50 10.62 5.91
CA LYS A 56 11.00 11.87 6.49
C LYS A 56 9.81 12.80 6.75
N GLN A 57 9.97 13.72 7.69
CA GLN A 57 8.98 14.78 7.90
C GLN A 57 8.86 15.63 6.63
N GLY A 58 7.63 16.02 6.29
CA GLY A 58 7.30 16.74 5.05
C GLY A 58 6.67 15.86 3.97
N ASP A 59 6.97 14.56 3.92
CA ASP A 59 6.33 13.63 2.98
C ASP A 59 4.95 13.20 3.49
N MET A 60 3.90 13.59 2.77
CA MET A 60 2.51 13.23 3.09
C MET A 60 1.93 12.27 2.07
N LEU A 61 1.05 11.38 2.52
CA LEU A 61 0.33 10.44 1.67
C LEU A 61 -1.18 10.60 1.91
N TYR A 62 -1.92 10.64 0.82
CA TYR A 62 -3.38 10.66 0.85
C TYR A 62 -3.93 9.43 0.12
N THR A 63 -4.97 8.84 0.67
CA THR A 63 -5.79 7.82 0.03
C THR A 63 -7.01 8.51 -0.56
N ALA A 64 -7.23 8.29 -1.85
CA ALA A 64 -8.39 8.69 -2.62
C ALA A 64 -8.93 7.47 -3.38
#